data_AF-A0A660R1F2-F1
#
_entry.id   AF-A0A660R1F2-F1
#
_cell.length_a   1.000
_cell.length_b   1.000
_cell.length_c   1.000
_cell.angle_alpha   90.00
_cell.angle_beta   90.00
_cell.angle_gamma   90.00
#
_symmetry.space_group_name_H-M   'P 1'
#
loop_
_entity.id
_entity.type
_entity.pdbx_description
1 polymer ?
#
loop_
_entity_poly.entity_id
_entity_poly.type
_entity_poly.pdbx_seq_one_letter_code
_entity_poly.pdbx_strand_id
1 'polypeptide(L)'
;MAEGGEKRSSVTHRTPSQIKRHSKTYARKPAQMEKKRKRGRARYKLEKEGVVKKGDGKDVDHKRMLKNGGSNKRSNLRVTSASKNRGHGTSPGGRPKTRKR
;
A
#
# COMPACT_ATOMS: atom_id res chain seq x y z
N MET A 1 -26.81 7.94 7.11
CA MET A 1 -27.12 6.84 6.15
C MET A 1 -26.39 7.13 4.85
N ALA A 2 -25.84 6.13 4.15
CA ALA A 2 -25.37 6.31 2.78
C ALA A 2 -26.53 6.05 1.80
N GLU A 3 -26.48 6.62 0.60
CA GLU A 3 -27.47 6.42 -0.47
C GLU A 3 -27.84 4.92 -0.61
N GLY A 4 -29.13 4.61 -0.59
CA GLY A 4 -29.65 3.25 -0.87
C GLY A 4 -29.74 2.28 0.32
N GLY A 5 -29.60 2.71 1.58
CA GLY A 5 -29.80 1.84 2.75
C GLY A 5 -28.66 0.86 3.02
N GLU A 6 -27.58 0.89 2.23
CA GLU A 6 -26.41 0.05 2.44
C GLU A 6 -25.61 0.49 3.67
N LYS A 7 -25.29 -0.46 4.57
CA LYS A 7 -24.40 -0.21 5.71
C LYS A 7 -22.97 0.04 5.20
N ARG A 8 -22.36 1.14 5.67
CA ARG A 8 -20.95 1.46 5.37
C ARG A 8 -20.03 0.46 6.09
N SER A 9 -18.91 0.08 5.47
CA SER A 9 -17.91 -0.71 6.16
C SER A 9 -17.27 0.11 7.29
N SER A 10 -17.05 -0.51 8.46
CA SER A 10 -16.37 0.11 9.58
C SER A 10 -14.90 0.43 9.26
N VAL A 11 -14.27 -0.33 8.35
CA VAL A 11 -12.85 -0.20 8.02
C VAL A 11 -12.58 0.82 6.92
N THR A 12 -13.38 0.81 5.84
CA THR A 12 -13.13 1.67 4.67
C THR A 12 -14.08 2.85 4.59
N HIS A 13 -15.08 2.93 5.47
CA HIS A 13 -16.15 3.95 5.50
C HIS A 13 -16.85 4.14 4.15
N ARG A 14 -16.86 3.09 3.33
CA ARG A 14 -17.48 3.05 1.99
C ARG A 14 -18.61 2.03 1.99
N THR A 15 -19.63 2.27 1.18
CA THR A 15 -20.67 1.28 0.93
C THR A 15 -20.15 0.17 -0.01
N PRO A 16 -20.76 -1.02 0.00
CA PRO A 16 -20.44 -2.08 -0.96
C PRO A 16 -20.52 -1.61 -2.42
N SER A 17 -21.55 -0.84 -2.79
CA SER A 17 -21.69 -0.23 -4.11
C SER A 17 -20.51 0.69 -4.47
N GLN A 18 -20.05 1.53 -3.54
CA GLN A 18 -18.89 2.40 -3.72
C GLN A 18 -17.57 1.61 -3.88
N ILE A 19 -17.38 0.52 -3.12
CA ILE A 19 -16.22 -0.37 -3.24
C ILE A 19 -16.22 -1.03 -4.62
N LYS A 20 -17.37 -1.55 -5.07
CA LYS A 20 -17.54 -2.17 -6.39
C LYS A 20 -17.22 -1.17 -7.50
N ARG A 21 -17.70 0.07 -7.39
CA ARG A 21 -17.41 1.16 -8.35
C ARG A 21 -15.91 1.46 -8.42
N HIS A 22 -15.24 1.64 -7.27
CA HIS A 22 -13.80 1.91 -7.22
C HIS A 22 -12.96 0.80 -7.85
N SER A 23 -13.32 -0.46 -7.59
CA SER A 23 -12.64 -1.62 -8.18
C SER A 23 -12.81 -1.69 -9.69
N LYS A 24 -13.99 -1.34 -10.22
CA LYS A 24 -14.26 -1.32 -11.66
C LYS A 24 -13.58 -0.17 -12.39
N THR A 25 -13.48 1.01 -11.77
CA THR A 25 -12.96 2.22 -12.42
C THR A 25 -11.48 2.42 -12.17
N TYR A 26 -11.09 2.67 -10.92
CA TYR A 26 -9.72 3.06 -10.56
C TYR A 26 -8.76 1.88 -10.55
N ALA A 27 -9.15 0.75 -9.94
CA ALA A 27 -8.25 -0.39 -9.79
C ALA A 27 -7.92 -1.07 -11.14
N ARG A 28 -8.81 -0.95 -12.13
CA ARG A 28 -8.62 -1.46 -13.50
C ARG A 28 -7.82 -0.53 -14.42
N LYS A 29 -7.45 0.68 -14.00
CA LYS A 29 -6.61 1.57 -14.82
C LYS A 29 -5.26 0.88 -15.09
N PRO A 30 -4.74 0.89 -16.33
CA PRO A 30 -3.51 0.19 -16.70
C PRO A 30 -2.33 0.63 -15.83
N ALA A 31 -2.20 1.94 -15.58
CA ALA A 31 -1.18 2.49 -14.70
C ALA A 31 -1.26 1.97 -13.25
N GLN A 32 -2.45 1.71 -12.72
CA GLN A 32 -2.62 1.17 -11.36
C GLN A 32 -2.29 -0.32 -11.32
N MET A 33 -2.73 -1.07 -12.34
CA MET A 33 -2.37 -2.47 -12.49
C MET A 33 -0.85 -2.65 -12.62
N GLU A 34 -0.19 -1.81 -13.41
CA GLU A 34 1.26 -1.81 -13.57
C GLU A 34 1.98 -1.50 -12.25
N LYS A 35 1.55 -0.45 -11.52
CA LYS A 35 2.09 -0.13 -10.18
C LYS A 35 1.90 -1.29 -9.20
N LYS A 36 0.76 -1.99 -9.24
CA LYS A 36 0.50 -3.19 -8.42
C LYS A 36 1.44 -4.33 -8.82
N ARG A 37 1.57 -4.62 -10.11
CA ARG A 37 2.50 -5.64 -10.65
C ARG A 37 3.95 -5.34 -10.28
N LYS A 38 4.40 -4.08 -10.36
CA LYS A 38 5.75 -3.67 -9.95
C LYS A 38 5.99 -3.97 -8.47
N ARG A 39 5.09 -3.59 -7.57
CA ARG A 39 5.22 -3.88 -6.13
C ARG A 39 5.19 -5.39 -5.85
N GLY A 40 4.29 -6.13 -6.49
CA GLY A 40 4.23 -7.59 -6.37
C GLY A 40 5.52 -8.27 -6.82
N ARG A 41 6.08 -7.88 -7.97
CA ARG A 41 7.37 -8.40 -8.45
C ARG A 41 8.53 -8.09 -7.49
N ALA A 42 8.54 -6.91 -6.88
CA ALA A 42 9.56 -6.56 -5.89
C ALA A 42 9.47 -7.47 -4.65
N ARG A 43 8.25 -7.69 -4.14
CA ARG A 43 8.03 -8.61 -3.02
C ARG A 43 8.39 -10.05 -3.37
N TYR A 44 7.93 -10.55 -4.52
CA TYR A 44 8.22 -11.91 -4.98
C TYR A 44 9.72 -12.19 -5.09
N LYS A 45 10.51 -11.23 -5.60
CA LYS A 45 11.98 -11.38 -5.65
C LYS A 45 12.58 -11.59 -4.26
N LEU A 46 12.16 -10.80 -3.28
CA LEU A 46 12.67 -10.91 -1.91
C LEU A 46 12.13 -12.11 -1.15
N GLU A 47 10.92 -12.58 -1.49
CA GLU A 47 10.38 -13.84 -1.00
C GLU A 47 11.19 -15.02 -1.54
N LYS A 48 11.56 -15.00 -2.84
CA LYS A 48 12.40 -16.02 -3.46
C LYS A 48 13.82 -16.05 -2.88
N GLU A 49 14.36 -14.89 -2.49
CA GLU A 49 15.64 -14.78 -1.77
C GLU A 49 15.54 -15.16 -0.28
N GLY A 50 14.35 -15.44 0.26
CA GLY A 50 14.15 -15.82 1.66
C GLY A 50 14.22 -14.67 2.67
N VAL A 51 14.34 -13.42 2.21
CA VAL A 51 14.49 -12.24 3.08
C VAL A 51 13.16 -11.84 3.73
N VAL A 52 12.06 -12.09 3.03
CA VAL A 52 10.69 -11.90 3.51
C VAL A 52 9.87 -13.17 3.32
N LYS A 53 8.91 -13.41 4.22
CA LYS A 53 7.94 -14.50 4.14
C LYS A 53 6.55 -13.99 4.48
N LYS A 54 5.52 -14.77 4.19
CA LYS A 54 4.16 -14.45 4.66
C LYS A 54 4.13 -14.60 6.19
N GLY A 55 3.75 -13.54 6.90
CA GLY A 55 3.60 -13.57 8.36
C GLY A 55 4.85 -13.24 9.19
N ASP A 56 5.96 -12.83 8.58
CA ASP A 56 7.16 -12.37 9.33
C ASP A 56 7.07 -10.95 9.87
N GLY A 57 5.96 -10.25 9.63
CA GLY A 57 5.81 -8.85 10.02
C GLY A 57 6.74 -7.91 9.26
N LYS A 58 7.31 -8.32 8.11
CA LYS A 58 8.17 -7.48 7.26
C LYS A 58 7.43 -6.99 6.02
N ASP A 59 7.69 -5.74 5.66
CA ASP A 59 7.24 -5.11 4.43
C ASP A 59 8.44 -4.76 3.54
N VAL A 60 8.18 -4.76 2.22
CA VAL A 60 9.14 -4.39 1.18
C VAL A 60 8.84 -2.98 0.70
N ASP A 61 9.83 -2.10 0.77
CA ASP A 61 9.72 -0.72 0.31
C ASP A 61 10.82 -0.37 -0.71
N HIS A 62 10.59 0.68 -1.49
CA HIS A 62 11.53 1.26 -2.42
C HIS A 62 12.26 2.44 -1.78
N LYS A 63 13.61 2.41 -1.72
CA LYS A 63 14.43 3.53 -1.22
C LYS A 63 14.11 4.82 -1.98
N ARG A 64 14.11 4.76 -3.31
CA ARG A 64 13.57 5.78 -4.22
C ARG A 64 12.20 5.33 -4.72
N MET A 65 11.17 6.13 -4.45
CA MET A 65 9.79 5.84 -4.85
C MET A 65 9.66 5.64 -6.37
N LEU A 66 8.82 4.70 -6.81
CA LEU A 66 8.54 4.47 -8.24
C LEU A 66 8.01 5.71 -8.97
N LYS A 67 7.27 6.58 -8.28
CA LYS A 67 6.77 7.85 -8.85
C LYS A 67 7.87 8.89 -9.07
N ASN A 68 9.00 8.78 -8.35
CA ASN A 68 10.14 9.69 -8.44
C ASN A 68 11.28 9.04 -9.26
N GLY A 69 10.93 8.19 -10.25
CA GLY A 69 11.87 7.48 -11.11
C GLY A 69 12.59 6.29 -10.46
N GLY A 70 12.12 5.79 -9.31
CA GLY A 70 12.68 4.58 -8.69
C GLY A 70 12.54 3.32 -9.55
N SER A 71 13.25 2.25 -9.19
CA SER A 71 13.22 0.97 -9.91
C SER A 71 12.96 -0.24 -9.01
N ASN A 72 12.65 -1.39 -9.62
CA ASN A 72 12.54 -2.69 -8.93
C ASN A 72 13.87 -3.46 -8.88
N LYS A 73 15.00 -2.75 -9.05
CA LYS A 73 16.34 -3.35 -8.89
C LYS A 73 16.57 -3.63 -7.41
N ARG A 74 17.30 -4.71 -7.11
CA ARG A 74 17.58 -5.14 -5.74
C ARG A 74 18.23 -4.05 -4.88
N SER A 75 19.08 -3.23 -5.49
CA SER A 75 19.73 -2.07 -4.86
C SER A 75 18.76 -1.00 -4.33
N ASN A 76 17.58 -0.88 -4.95
CA ASN A 76 16.53 0.06 -4.57
C ASN A 76 15.47 -0.55 -3.63
N LEU A 77 15.48 -1.86 -3.41
CA LEU A 77 14.56 -2.52 -2.49
C LEU A 77 15.14 -2.53 -1.08
N ARG A 78 14.31 -2.23 -0.07
CA ARG A 78 14.61 -2.37 1.35
C ARG A 78 13.55 -3.20 2.05
N VAL A 79 13.97 -3.94 3.06
CA VAL A 79 13.07 -4.67 3.95
C VAL A 79 12.99 -3.90 5.26
N THR A 80 11.78 -3.66 5.72
CA THR A 80 11.48 -2.89 6.93
C THR A 80 10.42 -3.61 7.74
N SER A 81 10.35 -3.36 9.06
CA SER A 81 9.23 -3.86 9.85
C SER A 81 7.92 -3.22 9.39
N ALA A 82 6.83 -3.99 9.44
CA ALA A 82 5.50 -3.52 9.07
C ALA A 82 5.07 -2.30 9.91
N SER A 83 5.41 -2.30 11.20
CA SER A 83 5.17 -1.16 12.10
C SER A 83 5.83 0.12 11.58
N LYS A 84 7.12 0.07 11.22
CA LYS A 84 7.86 1.23 10.71
C LYS A 84 7.34 1.70 9.35
N ASN A 85 7.03 0.77 8.45
CA ASN A 85 6.60 1.10 7.09
C ASN A 85 5.16 1.67 7.05
N ARG A 86 4.25 1.11 7.85
CA ARG A 86 2.84 1.52 7.88
C ARG A 86 2.58 2.69 8.83
N GLY A 87 3.51 2.96 9.76
CA GLY A 87 3.40 3.94 10.83
C GLY A 87 3.47 5.42 10.45
N HIS A 88 3.43 5.78 9.17
CA HIS A 88 3.48 7.17 8.73
C HIS A 88 2.13 7.90 8.93
N GLY A 89 1.85 8.34 10.16
CA GLY A 89 0.95 9.46 10.48
C GLY A 89 -0.46 9.14 11.00
N THR A 90 -0.82 7.87 11.23
CA THR A 90 -2.13 7.47 11.79
C THR A 90 -2.07 6.33 12.80
N SER A 91 -0.87 5.85 13.15
CA SER A 91 -0.70 4.87 14.23
C SER A 91 -0.73 5.58 15.60
N PRO A 92 -1.26 4.96 16.66
CA PRO A 92 -1.08 5.46 18.02
C PRO A 92 0.43 5.63 18.29
N GLY A 93 0.90 6.86 18.49
CA GLY A 93 2.32 7.19 18.66
C GLY A 93 3.08 7.68 17.39
N GLY A 94 2.42 7.77 16.23
CA GLY A 94 3.01 8.38 15.03
C GLY A 94 3.13 9.90 15.20
N ARG A 95 4.33 10.46 14.96
CA ARG A 95 4.61 11.89 15.07
C ARG A 95 3.59 12.69 14.21
N PRO A 96 2.78 13.60 14.81
CA PRO A 96 1.80 14.37 14.05
C PRO A 96 2.55 15.15 12.96
N LYS A 97 2.02 15.14 11.73
CA LYS A 97 2.55 16.01 10.69
C LYS A 97 2.26 17.44 11.12
N THR A 98 3.24 18.10 11.72
CA THR A 98 3.15 19.53 12.02
C THR A 98 2.86 20.25 10.71
N ARG A 99 1.65 20.79 10.59
CA ARG A 99 1.31 21.75 9.54
C ARG A 99 2.05 23.02 9.92
N LYS A 100 3.28 23.18 9.44
CA LYS A 100 3.94 24.49 9.51
C LYS A 100 3.06 25.43 8.68
N ARG A 101 2.38 26.36 9.36
CA ARG A 101 1.60 27.44 8.75
C ARG A 101 2.54 28.42 8.08
#